data_AF-A0A8C2VPT4-F1
#
_entry.id   AF-A0A8C2VPT4-F1
#
_cell.length_a   1.000
_cell.length_b   1.000
_cell.length_c   1.000
_cell.angle_alpha   90.00
_cell.angle_beta   90.00
_cell.angle_gamma   90.00
#
_symmetry.space_group_name_H-M   'P 1'
#
loop_
_entity.id
_entity.type
_entity.pdbx_description
1 polymer ?
#
loop_
_entity_poly.entity_id
_entity_poly.type
_entity_poly.pdbx_seq_one_letter_code
_entity_poly.pdbx_strand_id
1 'polypeptide(L)'
;MAPRLRQRRQKKPPSVTPLVVTPPTVVTPMPLALPKPGPSIDALGFFSLDNNVPGLSKLILQKLNMKSYEEYKMAVDGGTPVSGFGFRCPQEMFQRLEDTFRFCAHCRALPSGLSDSKVLRHCKRCRNVYYCGPECQRSDWPAHKRVCRELCHVAVDRLMEWLLVTEHCNINSRTWHCSP
;
A
#
# COMPACT_ATOMS: atom_id res chain seq x y z
N MET A 1 -53.59 -10.28 19.26
CA MET A 1 -53.24 -10.51 20.68
C MET A 1 -52.28 -9.41 21.11
N ALA A 2 -52.74 -8.45 21.90
CA ALA A 2 -51.96 -7.31 22.40
C ALA A 2 -51.76 -7.45 23.92
N PRO A 3 -50.55 -7.21 24.47
CA PRO A 3 -50.39 -7.13 25.91
C PRO A 3 -50.05 -5.72 26.42
N ARG A 4 -50.95 -5.25 27.29
CA ARG A 4 -50.74 -4.66 28.62
C ARG A 4 -50.18 -3.22 28.71
N LEU A 5 -51.11 -2.28 28.91
CA LEU A 5 -50.91 -1.07 29.71
C LEU A 5 -50.59 -1.43 31.18
N ARG A 6 -49.57 -0.78 31.75
CA ARG A 6 -49.40 -0.65 33.20
C ARG A 6 -49.11 0.79 33.61
N GLN A 7 -49.74 1.16 34.72
CA GLN A 7 -50.10 2.49 35.19
C GLN A 7 -48.92 3.38 35.61
N ARG A 8 -49.11 4.68 35.35
CA ARG A 8 -48.46 5.82 36.03
C ARG A 8 -48.61 5.68 37.55
N ARG A 9 -47.50 5.81 38.28
CA ARG A 9 -47.51 6.11 39.72
C ARG A 9 -46.96 7.53 39.92
N GLN A 10 -47.79 8.43 40.43
CA GLN A 10 -47.36 9.68 41.04
C GLN A 10 -46.98 9.42 42.51
N LYS A 11 -45.92 10.07 42.99
CA LYS A 11 -45.64 10.26 44.42
C LYS A 11 -45.21 11.71 44.69
N LYS A 12 -45.76 12.28 45.77
CA LYS A 12 -45.68 13.67 46.27
C LYS A 12 -44.27 14.08 46.76
N PRO A 13 -43.98 15.40 46.85
CA PRO A 13 -42.69 15.98 47.29
C PRO A 13 -42.63 16.13 48.82
N PRO A 14 -41.43 16.22 49.43
CA PRO A 14 -40.90 17.52 49.92
C PRO A 14 -39.34 17.55 49.81
N SER A 15 -38.52 18.54 50.18
CA SER A 15 -38.57 19.73 51.04
C SER A 15 -37.46 20.68 50.55
N VAL A 16 -37.68 21.99 50.62
CA VAL A 16 -36.71 23.04 50.21
C VAL A 16 -35.79 23.39 51.38
N THR A 17 -34.48 23.51 51.13
CA THR A 17 -33.51 24.25 51.96
C THR A 17 -32.40 24.83 51.06
N PRO A 18 -31.74 25.94 51.45
CA PRO A 18 -31.48 27.05 50.55
C PRO A 18 -30.09 27.09 49.89
N LEU A 19 -30.04 27.90 48.82
CA LEU A 19 -28.92 28.32 47.99
C LEU A 19 -27.59 28.53 48.74
N VAL A 20 -26.52 27.96 48.19
CA VAL A 20 -25.19 28.58 48.19
C VAL A 20 -24.85 28.93 46.74
N VAL A 21 -24.82 30.23 46.46
CA VAL A 21 -24.43 30.80 45.18
C VAL A 21 -22.90 30.74 45.08
N THR A 22 -22.39 29.92 44.16
CA THR A 22 -21.03 30.05 43.64
C THR A 22 -21.09 30.62 42.21
N PRO A 23 -20.19 31.55 41.85
CA PRO A 23 -20.25 32.28 40.59
C PRO A 23 -20.00 31.36 39.38
N PRO A 24 -20.58 31.66 38.20
CA PRO A 24 -20.46 30.78 37.05
C PRO A 24 -19.09 30.94 36.38
N THR A 25 -18.28 29.89 36.40
CA THR A 25 -17.20 29.74 35.42
C THR A 25 -17.85 29.42 34.08
N VAL A 26 -17.91 30.41 33.20
CA VAL A 26 -18.31 30.25 31.81
C VAL A 26 -17.26 29.35 31.13
N VAL A 27 -17.55 28.05 31.07
CA VAL A 27 -16.82 27.14 30.18
C VAL A 27 -17.47 27.26 28.82
N THR A 28 -16.94 28.15 27.99
CA THR A 28 -17.23 28.16 26.56
C THR A 28 -16.78 26.81 25.99
N PRO A 29 -17.66 25.96 25.45
CA PRO A 29 -17.21 24.78 24.73
C PRO A 29 -16.58 25.28 23.44
N MET A 30 -15.25 25.24 23.36
CA MET A 30 -14.54 25.42 22.11
C MET A 30 -15.08 24.36 21.13
N PRO A 31 -15.57 24.74 19.95
CA PRO A 31 -15.93 23.75 18.94
C PRO A 31 -14.64 23.06 18.51
N LEU A 32 -14.40 21.86 19.03
CA LEU A 32 -13.47 20.91 18.43
C LEU A 32 -14.14 20.44 17.13
N ALA A 33 -14.13 21.31 16.13
CA ALA A 33 -14.28 20.88 14.76
C ALA A 33 -13.01 20.09 14.46
N LEU A 34 -13.08 18.77 14.70
CA LEU A 34 -12.16 17.82 14.08
C LEU A 34 -12.08 18.23 12.60
N PRO A 35 -10.88 18.50 12.05
CA PRO A 35 -10.77 18.69 10.62
C PRO A 35 -11.35 17.42 10.00
N LYS A 36 -12.46 17.55 9.27
CA LYS A 36 -13.06 16.46 8.53
C LYS A 36 -11.91 15.83 7.75
N PRO A 37 -11.57 14.54 7.97
CA PRO A 37 -10.55 13.92 7.17
C PRO A 37 -11.01 14.10 5.73
N GLY A 38 -10.23 14.82 4.94
CA GLY A 38 -10.39 14.80 3.48
C GLY A 38 -10.41 13.33 3.02
N PRO A 39 -10.89 13.02 1.81
CA PRO A 39 -10.97 11.64 1.33
C PRO A 39 -9.66 10.94 1.65
N SER A 40 -9.72 10.05 2.64
CA SER A 40 -8.53 9.54 3.30
C SER A 40 -7.88 8.63 2.27
N ILE A 41 -6.76 9.11 1.72
CA ILE A 41 -5.80 8.30 0.97
C ILE A 41 -5.42 7.03 1.72
N ASP A 42 -5.75 6.93 3.01
CA ASP A 42 -5.51 5.77 3.85
C ASP A 42 -6.44 4.59 3.51
N ALA A 43 -7.65 4.80 2.97
CA ALA A 43 -8.54 3.68 2.58
C ALA A 43 -8.14 3.02 1.24
N LEU A 44 -7.57 3.79 0.30
CA LEU A 44 -7.17 3.32 -1.04
C LEU A 44 -5.64 3.23 -1.23
N GLY A 45 -4.85 3.73 -0.29
CA GLY A 45 -3.39 3.78 -0.34
C GLY A 45 -2.73 2.63 0.42
N PHE A 46 -1.87 2.97 1.39
CA PHE A 46 -0.99 2.02 2.07
C PHE A 46 -1.75 0.89 2.80
N PHE A 47 -2.92 1.16 3.37
CA PHE A 47 -3.75 0.14 4.02
C PHE A 47 -4.27 -0.90 3.01
N SER A 48 -4.71 -0.45 1.83
CA SER A 48 -5.16 -1.36 0.77
C SER A 48 -4.01 -2.23 0.28
N LEU A 49 -2.80 -1.65 0.13
CA LEU A 49 -1.61 -2.40 -0.24
C LEU A 49 -1.29 -3.49 0.78
N ASP A 50 -1.30 -3.18 2.08
CA ASP A 50 -1.02 -4.17 3.13
C ASP A 50 -2.09 -5.25 3.26
N ASN A 51 -3.37 -4.91 3.07
CA ASN A 51 -4.44 -5.91 3.07
C ASN A 51 -4.29 -6.90 1.91
N ASN A 52 -3.79 -6.43 0.76
CA ASN A 52 -3.55 -7.26 -0.42
C ASN A 52 -2.23 -8.05 -0.34
N VAL A 53 -1.20 -7.45 0.24
CA VAL A 53 0.16 -7.99 0.37
C VAL A 53 0.71 -7.56 1.73
N PRO A 54 0.59 -8.41 2.78
CA PRO A 54 0.98 -8.03 4.13
C PRO A 54 2.43 -7.55 4.23
N GLY A 55 2.62 -6.30 4.67
CA GLY A 55 3.93 -5.68 4.86
C GLY A 55 4.50 -4.98 3.62
N LEU A 56 3.77 -4.94 2.51
CA LEU A 56 4.20 -4.26 1.29
C LEU A 56 4.35 -2.75 1.52
N SER A 57 3.46 -2.16 2.30
CA SER A 57 3.48 -0.72 2.59
C SER A 57 4.79 -0.35 3.30
N LYS A 58 5.20 -1.15 4.28
CA LYS A 58 6.48 -1.02 5.00
C LYS A 58 7.68 -1.22 4.09
N LEU A 59 7.61 -2.20 3.17
CA LEU A 59 8.67 -2.42 2.19
C LEU A 59 8.82 -1.20 1.25
N ILE A 60 7.72 -0.62 0.79
CA ILE A 60 7.76 0.58 -0.07
C ILE A 60 8.44 1.74 0.66
N LEU A 61 8.04 2.03 1.91
CA LEU A 61 8.69 3.08 2.71
C LEU A 61 10.18 2.82 2.88
N GLN A 62 10.56 1.58 3.20
CA GLN A 62 11.96 1.17 3.31
C GLN A 62 12.72 1.41 2.01
N LYS A 63 12.14 1.08 0.84
CA LYS A 63 12.77 1.30 -0.47
C LYS A 63 12.87 2.78 -0.83
N LEU A 64 12.03 3.64 -0.26
CA LEU A 64 12.09 5.09 -0.41
C LEU A 64 12.99 5.79 0.63
N ASN A 65 13.66 5.05 1.52
CA ASN A 65 14.39 5.59 2.69
C ASN A 65 13.50 6.41 3.64
N MET A 66 12.23 6.02 3.78
CA MET A 66 11.25 6.66 4.66
C MET A 66 10.92 5.77 5.85
N LYS A 67 10.65 6.40 6.99
CA LYS A 67 10.33 5.71 8.25
C LYS A 67 8.83 5.63 8.51
N SER A 68 8.06 6.55 7.94
CA SER A 68 6.62 6.62 8.18
C SER A 68 5.84 7.12 6.97
N TYR A 69 4.53 6.89 7.00
CA TYR A 69 3.62 7.39 5.98
C TYR A 69 3.51 8.91 5.99
N GLU A 70 3.64 9.55 7.15
CA GLU A 70 3.65 11.00 7.29
C GLU A 70 4.83 11.61 6.53
N GLU A 71 6.02 11.01 6.61
CA GLU A 71 7.18 11.43 5.81
C GLU A 71 6.91 11.30 4.30
N TYR A 72 6.30 10.19 3.87
CA TYR A 72 5.90 9.99 2.48
C TYR A 72 4.91 11.05 2.02
N LYS A 73 3.87 11.30 2.82
CA LYS A 73 2.83 12.28 2.51
C LYS A 73 3.41 13.69 2.41
N MET A 74 4.28 14.08 3.33
CA MET A 74 4.96 15.37 3.28
C MET A 74 5.79 15.55 2.02
N ALA A 75 6.49 14.50 1.56
CA ALA A 75 7.27 14.57 0.32
C ALA A 75 6.38 14.71 -0.92
N VAL A 76 5.25 14.01 -0.97
CA VAL A 76 4.28 14.10 -2.09
C VAL A 76 3.57 15.46 -2.13
N ASP A 77 3.25 16.02 -0.96
CA ASP A 77 2.61 17.32 -0.82
C ASP A 77 3.57 18.50 -1.09
N GLY A 78 4.81 18.23 -1.54
CA GLY A 78 5.81 19.24 -1.89
C GLY A 78 6.59 19.82 -0.69
N GLY A 79 6.52 19.17 0.47
CA GLY A 79 7.34 19.50 1.63
C GLY A 79 8.81 19.12 1.46
N THR A 80 9.67 19.62 2.35
CA THR A 80 11.10 19.29 2.35
C THR A 80 11.30 17.80 2.62
N PRO A 81 11.95 17.03 1.72
CA PRO A 81 12.15 15.61 1.93
C PRO A 81 13.13 15.32 3.08
N VAL A 82 13.02 14.12 3.66
CA VAL A 82 13.98 13.62 4.65
C VAL A 82 15.39 13.48 4.04
N SER A 83 16.42 13.60 4.88
CA SER A 83 17.80 13.42 4.44
C SER A 83 18.02 12.01 3.87
N GLY A 84 18.39 11.94 2.59
CA GLY A 84 18.55 10.66 1.88
C GLY A 84 17.26 10.12 1.25
N PHE A 85 16.22 10.95 1.09
CA PHE A 85 15.08 10.66 0.23
C PHE A 85 15.51 10.55 -1.25
N GLY A 86 14.87 9.64 -1.97
CA GLY A 86 15.14 9.41 -3.39
C GLY A 86 16.27 8.40 -3.62
N PHE A 87 16.74 8.35 -4.87
CA PHE A 87 17.70 7.35 -5.34
C PHE A 87 18.97 8.06 -5.83
N ARG A 88 20.13 7.43 -5.63
CA ARG A 88 21.42 8.02 -6.03
C ARG A 88 21.66 7.93 -7.54
N CYS A 89 21.05 6.94 -8.19
CA CYS A 89 21.12 6.74 -9.64
C CYS A 89 19.87 6.00 -10.15
N PRO A 90 19.58 6.07 -11.47
CA PRO A 90 18.46 5.34 -12.07
C PRO A 90 18.51 3.83 -11.79
N GLN A 91 19.70 3.22 -11.84
CA GLN A 91 19.87 1.79 -11.58
C GLN A 91 19.38 1.40 -10.17
N GLU A 92 19.69 2.22 -9.17
CA GLU A 92 19.21 2.01 -7.79
C GLU A 92 17.69 2.18 -7.70
N MET A 93 17.13 3.20 -8.35
CA MET A 93 15.68 3.41 -8.43
C MET A 93 14.96 2.18 -8.97
N PHE A 94 15.40 1.69 -10.13
CA PHE A 94 14.78 0.55 -10.79
C PHE A 94 14.86 -0.72 -9.94
N GLN A 95 16.03 -1.01 -9.36
CA GLN A 95 16.20 -2.19 -8.50
C GLN A 95 15.26 -2.15 -7.28
N ARG A 96 15.20 -0.99 -6.61
CA ARG A 96 14.36 -0.83 -5.43
C ARG A 96 12.88 -0.87 -5.75
N LEU A 97 12.47 -0.35 -6.90
CA LEU A 97 11.11 -0.44 -7.40
C LEU A 97 10.76 -1.90 -7.73
N GLU A 98 11.64 -2.63 -8.43
CA GLU A 98 11.43 -4.03 -8.76
C GLU A 98 11.24 -4.91 -7.52
N ASP A 99 11.99 -4.64 -6.46
CA ASP A 99 11.86 -5.36 -5.19
C ASP A 99 10.45 -5.25 -4.58
N THR A 100 9.74 -4.13 -4.79
CA THR A 100 8.36 -3.95 -4.30
C THR A 100 7.33 -4.82 -5.05
N PHE A 101 7.66 -5.30 -6.25
CA PHE A 101 6.82 -6.22 -7.02
C PHE A 101 7.12 -7.70 -6.72
N ARG A 102 8.12 -7.98 -5.88
CA ARG A 102 8.63 -9.33 -5.66
C ARG A 102 7.93 -10.02 -4.49
N PHE A 103 6.67 -10.41 -4.69
CA PHE A 103 5.88 -11.20 -3.74
C PHE A 103 5.19 -12.38 -4.44
N CYS A 104 4.75 -13.38 -3.68
CA CYS A 104 4.04 -14.52 -4.25
C CYS A 104 2.66 -14.10 -4.80
N ALA A 105 2.40 -14.33 -6.09
CA ALA A 105 1.13 -13.95 -6.72
C ALA A 105 -0.09 -14.69 -6.12
N HIS A 106 0.13 -15.92 -5.61
CA HIS A 106 -0.93 -16.73 -5.01
C HIS A 106 -1.19 -16.40 -3.54
N CYS A 107 -0.19 -16.60 -2.66
CA CYS A 107 -0.36 -16.44 -1.21
C CYS A 107 0.03 -15.05 -0.69
N ARG A 108 0.48 -14.14 -1.57
CA ARG A 108 0.83 -12.74 -1.24
C ARG A 108 1.97 -12.57 -0.23
N ALA A 109 2.73 -13.64 0.02
CA ALA A 109 3.90 -13.58 0.89
C ALA A 109 5.06 -12.81 0.25
N LEU A 110 5.62 -11.88 1.01
CA LEU A 110 6.90 -11.22 0.73
C LEU A 110 8.09 -12.16 1.00
N PRO A 111 9.29 -11.86 0.46
CA PRO A 111 10.49 -12.65 0.72
C PRO A 111 10.81 -12.79 2.21
N SER A 112 10.59 -11.73 2.99
CA SER A 112 10.78 -11.70 4.44
C SER A 112 9.80 -12.57 5.22
N GLY A 113 8.66 -12.94 4.62
CA GLY A 113 7.65 -13.81 5.22
C GLY A 113 7.77 -15.28 4.83
N LEU A 114 8.82 -15.66 4.09
CA LEU A 114 9.09 -17.04 3.71
C LEU A 114 9.96 -17.73 4.76
N SER A 115 9.77 -19.05 4.94
CA SER A 115 10.71 -19.89 5.68
C SER A 115 12.10 -19.85 5.03
N ASP A 116 13.18 -19.96 5.80
CA ASP A 116 14.57 -19.83 5.33
C ASP A 116 14.95 -20.71 4.12
N SER A 117 14.25 -21.82 3.91
CA SER A 117 14.46 -22.73 2.77
C SER A 117 13.79 -22.27 1.45
N LYS A 118 12.85 -21.32 1.49
CA LYS A 118 12.04 -20.93 0.33
C LYS A 118 12.46 -19.57 -0.20
N VAL A 119 12.72 -19.53 -1.50
CA VAL A 119 13.00 -18.29 -2.26
C VAL A 119 11.94 -18.12 -3.33
N LEU A 120 11.49 -16.88 -3.55
CA LEU A 120 10.57 -16.55 -4.64
C LEU A 120 11.21 -16.83 -6.00
N ARG A 121 10.51 -17.60 -6.83
CA ARG A 121 10.91 -17.92 -8.20
C ARG A 121 9.90 -17.32 -9.17
N HIS A 122 10.38 -16.72 -10.25
CA HIS A 122 9.50 -16.19 -11.27
C HIS A 122 8.91 -17.31 -12.14
N CYS A 123 7.76 -17.05 -12.76
CA CYS A 123 7.25 -17.88 -13.85
C CYS A 123 8.31 -18.00 -14.95
N LYS A 124 8.64 -19.21 -15.40
CA LYS A 124 9.67 -19.43 -16.43
C LYS A 124 9.28 -18.86 -17.79
N ARG A 125 7.98 -18.67 -18.05
CA ARG A 125 7.45 -18.15 -19.33
C ARG A 125 7.50 -16.64 -19.36
N CYS A 126 6.78 -15.97 -18.45
CA CYS A 126 6.65 -14.51 -18.49
C CYS A 126 7.67 -13.74 -17.68
N ARG A 127 8.34 -14.38 -16.72
CA ARG A 127 9.32 -13.77 -15.79
C ARG A 127 8.79 -12.59 -14.94
N ASN A 128 7.50 -12.26 -15.01
CA ASN A 128 6.89 -11.10 -14.34
C ASN A 128 6.17 -11.42 -13.03
N VAL A 129 5.70 -12.66 -12.85
CA VAL A 129 5.03 -13.07 -11.60
C VAL A 129 5.93 -14.01 -10.82
N TYR A 130 5.89 -13.89 -9.50
CA TYR A 130 6.70 -14.70 -8.59
C TYR A 130 5.83 -15.66 -7.78
N TYR A 131 6.41 -16.80 -7.43
CA TYR A 131 5.79 -17.82 -6.59
C TYR A 131 6.81 -18.32 -5.57
N CYS A 132 6.36 -18.57 -4.34
CA CYS A 132 7.20 -19.16 -3.29
C CYS A 132 7.45 -20.68 -3.48
N GLY A 133 6.77 -21.30 -4.45
CA GLY A 133 6.93 -22.71 -4.78
C GLY A 133 5.98 -23.17 -5.89
N PRO A 134 6.16 -24.41 -6.37
CA PRO A 134 5.36 -24.98 -7.45
C PRO A 134 3.88 -25.15 -7.08
N GLU A 135 3.56 -25.33 -5.80
CA GLU A 135 2.16 -25.41 -5.33
C GLU A 135 1.39 -24.13 -5.62
N CYS A 136 1.94 -22.98 -5.21
CA CYS A 136 1.34 -21.66 -5.46
C CYS A 136 1.21 -21.38 -6.95
N GLN A 137 2.20 -21.77 -7.76
CA GLN A 137 2.14 -21.62 -9.21
C GLN A 137 1.01 -22.45 -9.82
N ARG A 138 0.86 -23.72 -9.42
CA ARG A 138 -0.20 -24.60 -9.92
C ARG A 138 -1.58 -24.09 -9.57
N SER A 139 -1.77 -23.61 -8.33
CA SER A 139 -3.05 -23.05 -7.88
C SER A 139 -3.43 -21.76 -8.63
N ASP A 140 -2.46 -20.89 -8.92
CA ASP A 140 -2.69 -19.64 -9.65
C ASP A 140 -2.79 -19.80 -11.18
N TRP A 141 -2.30 -20.93 -11.72
CA TRP A 141 -2.19 -21.17 -13.16
C TRP A 141 -3.50 -20.94 -13.95
N PRO A 142 -4.70 -21.37 -13.50
CA PRO A 142 -5.94 -21.13 -14.24
C PRO A 142 -6.23 -19.65 -14.48
N ALA A 143 -5.88 -18.79 -13.53
CA ALA A 143 -5.99 -17.34 -13.66
C ALA A 143 -4.82 -16.76 -14.46
N HIS A 144 -3.59 -17.11 -14.07
CA HIS A 144 -2.36 -16.58 -14.67
C HIS A 144 -2.21 -16.90 -16.17
N LYS A 145 -2.60 -18.10 -16.63
CA LYS A 145 -2.41 -18.51 -18.03
C LYS A 145 -3.04 -17.55 -19.04
N ARG A 146 -4.10 -16.83 -18.64
CA ARG A 146 -4.84 -15.87 -19.47
C ARG A 146 -4.08 -14.56 -19.70
N VAL A 147 -3.14 -14.25 -18.83
CA VAL A 147 -2.33 -13.00 -18.86
C VAL A 147 -0.84 -13.30 -18.99
N CYS A 148 -0.44 -14.58 -18.96
CA CYS A 148 0.96 -14.99 -18.95
C CYS A 148 1.69 -14.49 -20.20
N ARG A 149 1.03 -14.50 -21.37
CA ARG A 149 1.64 -14.07 -22.62
C ARG A 149 1.80 -12.56 -22.68
N GLU A 150 0.79 -11.83 -22.27
CA GLU A 150 0.74 -10.37 -22.22
C GLU A 150 1.83 -9.86 -21.26
N LEU A 151 1.98 -10.51 -20.11
CA LEU A 151 3.02 -10.18 -19.15
C LEU A 151 4.43 -10.39 -19.73
N CYS A 152 4.66 -11.32 -20.67
CA CYS A 152 5.97 -11.45 -21.32
C CYS A 152 6.39 -10.13 -22.01
N HIS A 153 5.45 -9.42 -22.62
CA HIS A 153 5.71 -8.17 -23.32
C HIS A 153 6.07 -7.04 -22.34
N VAL A 154 5.38 -6.98 -21.20
CA VAL A 154 5.66 -6.00 -20.13
C VAL A 154 7.10 -6.10 -19.60
N ALA A 155 7.68 -7.31 -19.53
CA ALA A 155 9.09 -7.47 -19.15
C ALA A 155 10.05 -6.83 -20.17
N VAL A 156 9.71 -6.92 -21.46
CA VAL A 156 10.51 -6.30 -22.53
C VAL A 156 10.39 -4.79 -22.46
N ASP A 157 9.20 -4.26 -22.22
CA ASP A 157 8.98 -2.81 -22.12
C ASP A 157 9.76 -2.20 -20.95
N ARG A 158 9.80 -2.86 -19.78
CA ARG A 158 10.62 -2.40 -18.64
C ARG A 158 12.11 -2.41 -18.95
N LEU A 159 12.60 -3.41 -19.69
CA LEU A 159 13.99 -3.47 -20.13
C LEU A 159 14.29 -2.38 -21.18
N MET A 160 13.37 -2.14 -22.10
CA MET A 160 13.51 -1.10 -23.13
C MET A 160 13.46 0.30 -22.51
N GLU A 161 12.56 0.56 -21.57
CA GLU A 161 12.50 1.80 -20.79
C GLU A 161 13.82 2.03 -20.05
N TRP A 162 14.39 0.99 -19.42
CA TRP A 162 15.70 1.07 -18.79
C TRP A 162 16.83 1.38 -19.80
N LEU A 163 16.84 0.73 -20.97
CA LEU A 163 17.84 0.97 -22.02
C LEU A 163 17.76 2.38 -22.61
N LEU A 164 16.55 2.93 -22.73
CA LEU A 164 16.32 4.30 -23.20
C LEU A 164 16.75 5.33 -22.14
N VAL A 165 16.46 5.09 -20.86
CA VAL A 165 16.86 5.98 -19.75
C VAL A 165 18.37 5.98 -19.51
N THR A 166 19.08 4.91 -19.90
CA THR A 166 20.53 4.76 -19.64
C THR A 166 21.46 5.30 -20.73
N GLU A 167 20.94 5.88 -21.84
CA GLU A 167 21.75 6.57 -22.87
C GLU A 167 23.01 5.77 -23.32
N HIS A 168 22.89 4.45 -23.49
CA HIS A 168 23.99 3.62 -24.05
C HIS A 168 23.58 2.78 -25.27
N CYS A 169 22.39 3.02 -25.84
CA CYS A 169 22.02 2.43 -27.11
C CYS A 169 22.52 3.28 -28.28
N ASN A 170 23.82 3.18 -28.59
CA ASN A 170 24.33 3.55 -29.91
C ASN A 170 23.91 2.46 -30.91
N ILE A 171 22.61 2.45 -31.28
CA ILE A 171 22.08 1.60 -32.34
C ILE A 171 22.53 2.22 -33.67
N ASN A 172 23.82 2.12 -33.94
CA ASN A 172 24.35 2.38 -35.27
C ASN A 172 23.90 1.24 -36.17
N SER A 173 22.79 1.49 -36.86
CA SER A 173 22.30 0.80 -38.05
C SER A 173 23.35 -0.03 -38.80
N ARG A 174 23.45 -1.33 -38.52
CA ARG A 174 24.10 -2.28 -39.44
C ARG A 174 23.29 -3.56 -39.52
N THR A 175 22.43 -3.56 -40.54
CA THR A 175 22.04 -4.72 -41.36
C THR A 175 21.73 -6.02 -40.62
N TRP A 176 20.44 -6.25 -40.39
CA TRP A 176 19.92 -7.59 -40.13
C TRP A 176 20.02 -8.41 -41.43
N HIS A 177 20.97 -9.34 -41.49
CA HIS A 177 20.92 -10.43 -42.46
C HIS A 177 20.47 -11.69 -41.73
N CYS A 178 19.24 -12.11 -42.01
CA CYS A 178 18.80 -13.48 -41.78
C CYS A 178 19.07 -14.26 -43.06
N SER A 179 19.88 -15.31 -42.95
CA SER A 179 19.97 -16.37 -43.94
C SER A 179 19.65 -17.70 -43.26
N PRO A 180 19.05 -18.65 -44.00
CA PRO A 180 18.10 -19.66 -43.51
C PRO A 180 18.68 -20.74 -42.59
#